data_AF-A0A6V7LQR7-F1
#
_entry.id   AF-A0A6V7LQR7-F1
#
_cell.length_a   1.000
_cell.length_b   1.000
_cell.length_c   1.000
_cell.angle_alpha   90.00
_cell.angle_beta   90.00
_cell.angle_gamma   90.00
#
_symmetry.space_group_name_H-M   'P 1'
#
loop_
_entity.id
_entity.type
_entity.pdbx_description
1 polymer ?
#
loop_
_entity_poly.entity_id
_entity_poly.type
_entity_poly.pdbx_seq_one_letter_code
_entity_poly.pdbx_strand_id
1 'polypeptide(L)'
;IIGEWMRQVMSNRTGEVKTEDDVTLVWSIAVAIFCVGGMIGGALVGTVADKFGRKGGLLMINVLVLITAILEGCAKMAGSYEMIIIGRFVIGINSGLNAGIAPIYLAEISPVHLRGAVGTVYQLVITISILIAQILGMNNVLGTAEHWPILFALTIVPAIFQCFTLPLCPESPKYLLLCKGKDVDAQRALTWLRSSSDVYEEME
;
A
#
# COMPACT_ATOMS: atom_id res chain seq x y z
N ILE A 1 -11.42 -0.70 -22.59
CA ILE A 1 -11.88 -1.67 -21.57
C ILE A 1 -12.49 -0.98 -20.34
N ILE A 2 -11.72 -0.48 -19.36
CA ILE A 2 -12.31 0.15 -18.17
C ILE A 2 -13.14 1.40 -18.53
N GLY A 3 -12.65 2.23 -19.47
CA GLY A 3 -13.41 3.36 -20.00
C GLY A 3 -14.70 2.96 -20.73
N GLU A 4 -14.70 1.86 -21.48
CA GLU A 4 -15.90 1.36 -22.18
C GLU A 4 -16.94 0.81 -21.19
N TRP A 5 -16.50 0.10 -20.15
CA TRP A 5 -17.40 -0.34 -19.08
C TRP A 5 -18.00 0.85 -18.33
N MET A 6 -17.19 1.86 -18.00
CA MET A 6 -17.69 3.10 -17.40
C MET A 6 -18.70 3.82 -18.30
N ARG A 7 -18.47 3.85 -19.60
CA ARG A 7 -19.42 4.38 -20.59
C ARG A 7 -20.75 3.63 -20.56
N GLN A 8 -20.71 2.29 -20.53
CA GLN A 8 -21.92 1.45 -20.44
C GLN A 8 -22.68 1.68 -19.13
N VAL A 9 -22.00 1.76 -17.99
CA VAL A 9 -22.62 2.01 -16.69
C VAL A 9 -23.26 3.39 -16.63
N MET A 10 -22.55 4.43 -17.09
CA MET A 10 -23.08 5.79 -17.12
C MET A 10 -24.28 5.89 -18.07
N SER A 11 -24.18 5.29 -19.27
CA SER A 11 -25.26 5.30 -20.25
C SER A 11 -26.51 4.54 -19.77
N ASN A 12 -26.35 3.41 -19.09
CA ASN A 12 -27.46 2.68 -18.49
C ASN A 12 -28.16 3.45 -17.35
N ARG A 13 -27.44 4.32 -16.64
CA ARG A 13 -28.01 5.13 -15.55
C ARG A 13 -28.73 6.38 -16.05
N THR A 14 -28.17 7.07 -17.04
CA THR A 14 -28.75 8.33 -17.56
C THR A 14 -29.71 8.12 -18.72
N GLY A 15 -29.74 6.93 -19.34
CA GLY A 15 -30.56 6.65 -20.53
C GLY A 15 -30.05 7.32 -21.81
N GLU A 16 -28.96 8.09 -21.72
CA GLU A 16 -28.32 8.80 -22.82
C GLU A 16 -26.95 8.18 -23.14
N VAL A 17 -26.55 8.19 -24.41
CA VAL A 17 -25.21 7.77 -24.82
C VAL A 17 -24.22 8.85 -24.39
N LYS A 18 -23.37 8.53 -23.43
CA LYS A 18 -22.37 9.46 -22.90
C LYS A 18 -21.19 9.60 -23.86
N THR A 19 -20.80 10.86 -24.13
CA THR A 19 -19.67 11.25 -24.97
C THR A 19 -18.34 10.75 -24.40
N GLU A 20 -17.34 10.53 -25.26
CA GLU A 20 -16.01 10.10 -24.82
C GLU A 20 -15.35 11.09 -23.85
N ASP A 21 -15.65 12.38 -23.98
CA ASP A 21 -15.13 13.45 -23.10
C ASP A 21 -15.60 13.29 -21.65
N ASP A 22 -16.88 12.95 -21.43
CA ASP A 22 -17.45 12.73 -20.08
C ASP A 22 -16.75 11.55 -19.39
N VAL A 23 -16.52 10.46 -20.12
CA VAL A 23 -15.84 9.26 -19.61
C VAL A 23 -14.37 9.56 -19.29
N THR A 24 -13.71 10.32 -20.17
CA THR A 24 -12.32 10.74 -19.97
C THR A 24 -12.19 11.62 -18.73
N LEU A 25 -13.11 12.56 -18.53
CA LEU A 25 -13.13 13.44 -17.36
C LEU A 25 -13.29 12.64 -16.06
N VAL A 26 -14.22 11.71 -15.99
CA VAL A 26 -14.41 10.84 -14.81
C VAL A 26 -13.17 9.98 -14.55
N TRP A 27 -12.57 9.42 -15.60
CA TRP A 27 -11.33 8.65 -15.47
C TRP A 27 -10.15 9.50 -14.99
N SER A 28 -10.00 10.72 -15.52
CA SER A 28 -8.98 11.67 -15.07
C SER A 28 -9.14 12.03 -13.60
N ILE A 29 -10.37 12.21 -13.12
CA ILE A 29 -10.65 12.42 -11.69
C ILE A 29 -10.24 11.19 -10.88
N ALA A 30 -10.59 9.98 -11.33
CA ALA A 30 -10.25 8.73 -10.65
C ALA A 30 -8.72 8.52 -10.54
N VAL A 31 -7.95 8.97 -11.53
CA VAL A 31 -6.48 8.91 -11.49
C VAL A 31 -5.90 10.03 -10.63
N ALA A 32 -6.44 11.26 -10.72
CA ALA A 32 -5.94 12.40 -9.96
C ALA A 32 -6.17 12.26 -8.45
N ILE A 33 -7.30 11.68 -8.03
CA ILE A 33 -7.64 11.53 -6.61
C ILE A 33 -6.68 10.59 -5.87
N PHE A 34 -6.02 9.68 -6.58
CA PHE A 34 -4.93 8.86 -6.03
C PHE A 34 -3.77 9.73 -5.53
N CYS A 35 -3.36 10.74 -6.30
CA CYS A 35 -2.30 11.66 -5.91
C CYS A 35 -2.69 12.48 -4.67
N VAL A 36 -3.96 12.91 -4.59
CA VAL A 36 -4.50 13.62 -3.42
C VAL A 36 -4.46 12.72 -2.18
N GLY A 37 -4.90 11.46 -2.32
CA GLY A 37 -4.78 10.46 -1.26
C GLY A 37 -3.33 10.27 -0.82
N GLY A 38 -2.39 10.17 -1.78
CA GLY A 38 -0.95 10.05 -1.52
C GLY A 38 -0.37 11.22 -0.73
N MET A 39 -0.75 12.46 -1.06
CA MET A 39 -0.33 13.65 -0.31
C MET A 39 -0.79 13.60 1.15
N ILE A 40 -2.06 13.23 1.37
CA ILE A 40 -2.64 13.11 2.71
C ILE A 40 -1.94 11.97 3.48
N GLY A 41 -1.77 10.81 2.84
CA GLY A 41 -1.06 9.66 3.42
C GLY A 41 0.37 10.01 3.82
N GLY A 42 1.10 10.70 2.96
CA GLY A 42 2.47 11.17 3.23
C GLY A 42 2.55 12.13 4.42
N ALA A 43 1.63 13.09 4.52
CA ALA A 43 1.57 14.03 5.65
C ALA A 43 1.26 13.32 6.99
N LEU A 44 0.50 12.22 6.94
CA LEU A 44 0.15 11.43 8.12
C LEU A 44 1.24 10.44 8.56
N VAL A 45 2.28 10.20 7.75
CA VAL A 45 3.35 9.23 8.05
C VAL A 45 3.94 9.45 9.44
N GLY A 46 4.37 10.67 9.76
CA GLY A 46 5.02 10.96 11.05
C GLY A 46 4.09 10.68 12.23
N THR A 47 2.85 11.16 12.15
CA THR A 47 1.85 10.96 13.20
C THR A 47 1.53 9.49 13.43
N VAL A 48 1.38 8.71 12.34
CA VAL A 48 1.08 7.27 12.44
C VAL A 48 2.30 6.50 12.95
N ALA A 49 3.50 6.81 12.44
CA ALA A 49 4.74 6.15 12.84
C ALA A 49 5.08 6.38 14.32
N ASP A 50 4.75 7.55 14.87
CA ASP A 50 5.04 7.90 16.26
C ASP A 50 3.93 7.46 17.22
N LYS A 51 2.66 7.47 16.80
CA LYS A 51 1.52 7.12 17.67
C LYS A 51 1.22 5.62 17.70
N PHE A 52 1.25 4.96 16.54
CA PHE A 52 0.93 3.53 16.40
C PHE A 52 2.19 2.66 16.29
N GLY A 53 3.36 3.28 16.17
CA GLY A 53 4.59 2.58 15.87
C GLY A 53 4.69 2.18 14.41
N ARG A 54 5.88 1.71 14.02
CA ARG A 54 6.17 1.34 12.64
C ARG A 54 5.42 0.06 12.24
N LYS A 55 5.37 -0.94 13.12
CA LYS A 55 4.62 -2.20 12.91
C LYS A 55 3.11 -1.96 12.87
N GLY A 56 2.58 -1.14 13.78
CA GLY A 56 1.17 -0.74 13.78
C GLY A 56 0.78 0.01 12.51
N GLY A 57 1.64 0.91 12.03
CA GLY A 57 1.45 1.61 10.75
C GLY A 57 1.39 0.67 9.54
N LEU A 58 2.29 -0.32 9.47
CA LEU A 58 2.28 -1.36 8.44
C LEU A 58 1.01 -2.23 8.48
N LEU A 59 0.45 -2.52 9.67
CA LEU A 59 -0.84 -3.18 9.80
C LEU A 59 -2.01 -2.31 9.31
N MET A 60 -2.01 -1.02 9.64
CA MET A 60 -3.03 -0.08 9.14
C MET A 60 -3.02 0.00 7.61
N ILE A 61 -1.84 0.01 7.01
CA ILE A 61 -1.66 -0.06 5.55
C ILE A 61 -2.37 -1.31 5.01
N ASN A 62 -2.16 -2.51 5.57
CA ASN A 62 -2.86 -3.71 5.11
C ASN A 62 -4.39 -3.60 5.17
N VAL A 63 -4.95 -3.00 6.22
CA VAL A 63 -6.40 -2.77 6.34
C VAL A 63 -6.90 -1.86 5.21
N LEU A 64 -6.17 -0.79 4.89
CA LEU A 64 -6.52 0.09 3.79
C LEU A 64 -6.49 -0.64 2.43
N VAL A 65 -5.51 -1.53 2.19
CA VAL A 65 -5.47 -2.35 0.97
C VAL A 65 -6.68 -3.27 0.86
N LEU A 66 -7.08 -3.91 1.97
CA LEU A 66 -8.26 -4.78 1.98
C LEU A 66 -9.54 -4.00 1.64
N ILE A 67 -9.71 -2.81 2.21
CA ILE A 67 -10.85 -1.93 1.92
C ILE A 67 -10.86 -1.55 0.44
N THR A 68 -9.72 -1.13 -0.11
CA THR A 68 -9.59 -0.82 -1.55
C THR A 68 -9.98 -2.02 -2.40
N ALA A 69 -9.43 -3.20 -2.12
CA ALA A 69 -9.64 -4.37 -2.96
C ALA A 69 -11.11 -4.83 -2.93
N ILE A 70 -11.80 -4.69 -1.80
CA ILE A 70 -13.25 -4.93 -1.70
C ILE A 70 -14.02 -3.88 -2.53
N LEU A 71 -13.68 -2.60 -2.41
CA LEU A 71 -14.35 -1.53 -3.15
C LEU A 71 -14.18 -1.68 -4.67
N GLU A 72 -12.94 -1.85 -5.14
CA GLU A 72 -12.62 -1.97 -6.57
C GLU A 72 -13.05 -3.33 -7.13
N GLY A 73 -12.95 -4.41 -6.35
CA GLY A 73 -13.39 -5.75 -6.74
C GLY A 73 -14.90 -5.87 -6.87
N CYS A 74 -15.66 -5.24 -5.97
CA CYS A 74 -17.14 -5.24 -6.01
C CYS A 74 -17.73 -4.19 -6.96
N ALA A 75 -16.94 -3.21 -7.41
CA ALA A 75 -17.42 -2.11 -8.28
C ALA A 75 -18.14 -2.61 -9.54
N LYS A 76 -17.66 -3.72 -10.12
CA LYS A 76 -18.27 -4.32 -11.32
C LYS A 76 -19.64 -4.95 -11.03
N MET A 77 -19.78 -5.67 -9.91
CA MET A 77 -21.06 -6.26 -9.50
C MET A 77 -22.08 -5.18 -9.09
N ALA A 78 -21.62 -4.10 -8.47
CA ALA A 78 -22.47 -2.99 -8.05
C ALA A 78 -22.85 -2.03 -9.18
N GLY A 79 -22.19 -2.11 -10.35
CA GLY A 79 -22.43 -1.18 -11.46
C GLY A 79 -22.18 0.28 -11.06
N SER A 80 -21.15 0.53 -10.25
CA SER A 80 -20.85 1.86 -9.71
C SER A 80 -19.38 2.21 -9.97
N TYR A 81 -19.16 3.28 -10.73
CA TYR A 81 -17.82 3.81 -10.99
C TYR A 81 -17.30 4.63 -9.80
N GLU A 82 -18.19 5.12 -8.94
CA GLU A 82 -17.87 5.86 -7.73
C GLU A 82 -17.08 4.99 -6.73
N MET A 83 -17.36 3.68 -6.66
CA MET A 83 -16.59 2.74 -5.85
C MET A 83 -15.12 2.66 -6.29
N ILE A 84 -14.84 2.78 -7.60
CA ILE A 84 -13.48 2.84 -8.12
C ILE A 84 -12.80 4.14 -7.70
N ILE A 85 -13.50 5.28 -7.79
CA ILE A 85 -12.95 6.58 -7.37
C ILE A 85 -12.59 6.57 -5.89
N ILE A 86 -13.47 6.04 -5.04
CA ILE A 86 -13.22 5.91 -3.59
C ILE A 86 -12.07 4.94 -3.33
N GLY A 87 -12.05 3.79 -4.01
CA GLY A 87 -10.93 2.83 -3.93
C GLY A 87 -9.58 3.47 -4.27
N ARG A 88 -9.53 4.26 -5.35
CA ARG A 88 -8.34 5.02 -5.77
C ARG A 88 -7.89 6.05 -4.76
N PHE A 89 -8.82 6.69 -4.07
CA PHE A 89 -8.48 7.61 -2.97
C PHE A 89 -7.87 6.86 -1.78
N VAL A 90 -8.49 5.76 -1.36
CA VAL A 90 -8.05 4.95 -0.20
C VAL A 90 -6.68 4.32 -0.47
N ILE A 91 -6.45 3.77 -1.67
CA ILE A 91 -5.13 3.22 -2.04
C ILE A 91 -4.09 4.32 -2.24
N GLY A 92 -4.50 5.54 -2.57
CA GLY A 92 -3.63 6.72 -2.54
C GLY A 92 -3.08 6.97 -1.14
N ILE A 93 -3.96 7.05 -0.14
CA ILE A 93 -3.57 7.20 1.28
C ILE A 93 -2.64 6.08 1.72
N ASN A 94 -2.99 4.84 1.37
CA ASN A 94 -2.18 3.66 1.63
C ASN A 94 -0.76 3.80 1.05
N SER A 95 -0.65 4.14 -0.23
CA SER A 95 0.63 4.29 -0.93
C SER A 95 1.49 5.40 -0.30
N GLY A 96 0.89 6.55 0.04
CA GLY A 96 1.57 7.64 0.73
C GLY A 96 2.11 7.24 2.11
N LEU A 97 1.31 6.52 2.89
CA LEU A 97 1.76 5.98 4.19
C LEU A 97 2.89 4.95 4.02
N ASN A 98 2.74 4.03 3.07
CA ASN A 98 3.70 2.96 2.83
C ASN A 98 5.05 3.48 2.33
N ALA A 99 5.03 4.51 1.47
CA ALA A 99 6.23 5.17 0.96
C ALA A 99 7.09 5.81 2.08
N GLY A 100 6.49 6.17 3.22
CA GLY A 100 7.21 6.69 4.38
C GLY A 100 7.53 5.64 5.45
N ILE A 101 6.54 4.86 5.87
CA ILE A 101 6.68 3.92 7.01
C ILE A 101 7.60 2.74 6.67
N ALA A 102 7.49 2.18 5.46
CA ALA A 102 8.29 1.02 5.07
C ALA A 102 9.81 1.31 5.06
N PRO A 103 10.32 2.39 4.43
CA PRO A 103 11.76 2.68 4.48
C PRO A 103 12.24 3.08 5.89
N ILE A 104 11.42 3.75 6.70
CA ILE A 104 11.76 4.05 8.10
C ILE A 104 11.96 2.74 8.88
N TYR A 105 10.99 1.83 8.77
CA TYR A 105 11.06 0.53 9.43
C TYR A 105 12.28 -0.27 8.98
N LEU A 106 12.53 -0.34 7.67
CA LEU A 106 13.69 -1.03 7.10
C LEU A 106 15.02 -0.42 7.57
N ALA A 107 15.13 0.90 7.65
CA ALA A 107 16.33 1.59 8.12
C ALA A 107 16.58 1.36 9.62
N GLU A 108 15.51 1.25 10.42
CA GLU A 108 15.61 1.03 11.87
C GLU A 108 15.99 -0.42 12.23
N ILE A 109 15.58 -1.41 11.42
CA ILE A 109 15.99 -2.82 11.62
C ILE A 109 17.37 -3.13 11.01
N SER A 110 17.78 -2.40 9.98
CA SER A 110 19.03 -2.69 9.27
C SER A 110 20.27 -2.23 10.05
N PRO A 111 21.37 -2.99 10.02
CA PRO A 111 22.64 -2.57 10.60
C PRO A 111 23.17 -1.33 9.88
N VAL A 112 23.87 -0.46 10.62
CA VAL A 112 24.25 0.90 10.17
C VAL A 112 24.96 0.87 8.80
N HIS A 113 25.82 -0.11 8.55
CA HIS A 113 26.58 -0.26 7.31
C HIS A 113 25.76 -0.80 6.11
N LEU A 114 24.57 -1.39 6.34
CA LEU A 114 23.69 -1.93 5.29
C LEU A 114 22.44 -1.08 5.03
N ARG A 115 22.17 -0.03 5.81
CA ARG A 115 20.96 0.80 5.66
C ARG A 115 20.76 1.32 4.23
N GLY A 116 21.84 1.76 3.58
CA GLY A 116 21.79 2.22 2.20
C GLY A 116 21.45 1.10 1.20
N ALA A 117 22.02 -0.09 1.38
CA ALA A 117 21.74 -1.25 0.51
C ALA A 117 20.28 -1.69 0.62
N VAL A 118 19.72 -1.74 1.84
CA VAL A 118 18.32 -2.12 2.06
C VAL A 118 17.34 -1.12 1.45
N GLY A 119 17.64 0.19 1.53
CA GLY A 119 16.85 1.22 0.84
C GLY A 119 16.81 1.02 -0.68
N THR A 120 17.96 0.70 -1.29
CA THR A 120 18.04 0.43 -2.74
C THR A 120 17.26 -0.83 -3.13
N VAL A 121 17.36 -1.91 -2.34
CA VAL A 121 16.59 -3.14 -2.56
C VAL A 121 15.08 -2.85 -2.48
N TYR A 122 14.63 -2.06 -1.52
CA TYR A 122 13.22 -1.65 -1.41
C TYR A 122 12.73 -0.95 -2.69
N GLN A 123 13.48 0.03 -3.18
CA GLN A 123 13.14 0.73 -4.43
C GLN A 123 13.14 -0.22 -5.63
N LEU A 124 14.09 -1.15 -5.69
CA LEU A 124 14.17 -2.17 -6.75
C LEU A 124 12.96 -3.11 -6.72
N VAL A 125 12.49 -3.51 -5.54
CA VAL A 125 11.26 -4.32 -5.40
C VAL A 125 10.04 -3.53 -5.88
N ILE A 126 9.95 -2.23 -5.59
CA ILE A 126 8.87 -1.37 -6.11
C ILE A 126 8.88 -1.35 -7.64
N THR A 127 10.04 -1.14 -8.27
CA THR A 127 10.11 -1.06 -9.74
C THR A 127 9.78 -2.40 -10.40
N ILE A 128 10.24 -3.52 -9.83
CA ILE A 128 9.85 -4.86 -10.29
C ILE A 128 8.34 -5.08 -10.13
N SER A 129 7.75 -4.64 -9.01
CA SER A 129 6.30 -4.77 -8.77
C SER A 129 5.49 -3.99 -9.80
N ILE A 130 5.94 -2.79 -10.17
CA ILE A 130 5.32 -1.99 -11.23
C ILE A 130 5.41 -2.71 -12.58
N LEU A 131 6.56 -3.30 -12.90
CA LEU A 131 6.74 -4.07 -14.14
C LEU A 131 5.80 -5.28 -14.19
N ILE A 132 5.69 -6.04 -13.09
CA ILE A 132 4.76 -7.17 -12.99
C ILE A 132 3.32 -6.70 -13.14
N ALA A 133 2.94 -5.58 -12.50
CA ALA A 133 1.59 -5.01 -12.64
C ALA A 133 1.28 -4.62 -14.10
N GLN A 134 2.24 -4.06 -14.83
CA GLN A 134 2.10 -3.75 -16.25
C GLN A 134 1.94 -5.00 -17.10
N ILE A 135 2.71 -6.06 -16.82
CA ILE A 135 2.62 -7.35 -17.53
C ILE A 135 1.24 -8.00 -17.30
N LEU A 136 0.77 -8.03 -16.05
CA LEU A 136 -0.55 -8.56 -15.70
C LEU A 136 -1.69 -7.72 -16.31
N GLY A 137 -1.47 -6.41 -16.44
CA GLY A 137 -2.42 -5.47 -17.05
C GLY A 137 -2.57 -5.60 -18.57
N MET A 138 -1.75 -6.40 -19.26
CA MET A 138 -1.90 -6.61 -20.69
C MET A 138 -3.22 -7.32 -21.03
N ASN A 139 -3.80 -6.96 -22.18
CA ASN A 139 -5.06 -7.52 -22.69
C ASN A 139 -5.05 -9.06 -22.83
N ASN A 140 -3.86 -9.65 -23.05
CA ASN A 140 -3.66 -11.09 -23.23
C ASN A 140 -3.56 -11.88 -21.91
N VAL A 141 -3.57 -11.21 -20.74
CA VAL A 141 -3.36 -11.85 -19.44
C VAL A 141 -4.57 -11.64 -18.53
N LEU A 142 -4.64 -10.52 -17.80
CA LEU A 142 -5.78 -10.18 -16.92
C LEU A 142 -6.47 -8.87 -17.33
N GLY A 143 -5.95 -8.16 -18.34
CA GLY A 143 -6.53 -6.91 -18.85
C GLY A 143 -7.82 -7.09 -19.65
N THR A 144 -8.56 -8.18 -19.53
CA THR A 144 -9.78 -8.44 -20.31
C THR A 144 -11.02 -7.81 -19.66
N ALA A 145 -12.05 -7.49 -20.45
CA ALA A 145 -13.31 -6.89 -19.97
C ALA A 145 -14.00 -7.68 -18.85
N GLU A 146 -13.77 -9.00 -18.78
CA GLU A 146 -14.28 -9.84 -17.70
C GLU A 146 -13.43 -9.81 -16.43
N HIS A 147 -12.10 -9.79 -16.56
CA HIS A 147 -11.15 -10.13 -15.50
C HIS A 147 -10.45 -8.92 -14.85
N TRP A 148 -10.69 -7.70 -15.33
CA TRP A 148 -10.10 -6.49 -14.74
C TRP A 148 -10.36 -6.32 -13.22
N PRO A 149 -11.51 -6.73 -12.62
CA PRO A 149 -11.68 -6.63 -11.16
C PRO A 149 -10.80 -7.64 -10.40
N ILE A 150 -10.45 -8.77 -11.04
CA ILE A 150 -9.55 -9.78 -10.46
C ILE A 150 -8.13 -9.21 -10.38
N LEU A 151 -7.73 -8.36 -11.33
CA LEU A 151 -6.45 -7.65 -11.28
C LEU A 151 -6.36 -6.75 -10.03
N PHE A 152 -7.46 -6.08 -9.67
CA PHE A 152 -7.55 -5.30 -8.42
C PHE A 152 -7.61 -6.21 -7.18
N ALA A 153 -8.39 -7.29 -7.23
CA ALA A 153 -8.47 -8.26 -6.14
C ALA A 153 -7.13 -8.97 -5.86
N LEU A 154 -6.26 -9.11 -6.86
CA LEU A 154 -4.93 -9.72 -6.71
C LEU A 154 -4.04 -8.94 -5.73
N THR A 155 -4.31 -7.65 -5.53
CA THR A 155 -3.59 -6.83 -4.52
C THR A 155 -3.80 -7.33 -3.08
N ILE A 156 -4.84 -8.14 -2.84
CA ILE A 156 -5.07 -8.80 -1.54
C ILE A 156 -3.98 -9.84 -1.26
N VAL A 157 -3.43 -10.51 -2.27
CA VAL A 157 -2.42 -11.57 -2.09
C VAL A 157 -1.18 -11.06 -1.35
N PRO A 158 -0.50 -9.99 -1.80
CA PRO A 158 0.63 -9.44 -1.04
C PRO A 158 0.21 -8.85 0.31
N ALA A 159 -0.99 -8.28 0.45
CA ALA A 159 -1.48 -7.79 1.75
C ALA A 159 -1.68 -8.91 2.77
N ILE A 160 -2.22 -10.05 2.35
CA ILE A 160 -2.34 -11.26 3.19
C ILE A 160 -0.94 -11.77 3.56
N PHE A 161 -0.04 -11.89 2.59
CA PHE A 161 1.33 -12.32 2.84
C PHE A 161 2.03 -11.41 3.85
N GLN A 162 1.87 -10.09 3.71
CA GLN A 162 2.38 -9.12 4.65
C GLN A 162 1.72 -9.26 6.02
N CYS A 163 0.42 -9.51 6.10
CA CYS A 163 -0.32 -9.73 7.36
C CYS A 163 0.15 -10.99 8.10
N PHE A 164 0.53 -12.05 7.39
CA PHE A 164 1.12 -13.25 8.01
C PHE A 164 2.58 -13.06 8.39
N THR A 165 3.36 -12.30 7.61
CA THR A 165 4.80 -12.11 7.87
C THR A 165 5.05 -11.08 8.98
N LEU A 166 4.23 -10.03 9.07
CA LEU A 166 4.42 -8.95 10.05
C LEU A 166 4.43 -9.40 11.52
N PRO A 167 3.55 -10.33 11.97
CA PRO A 167 3.57 -10.86 13.32
C PRO A 167 4.89 -11.52 13.69
N LEU A 168 5.54 -12.21 12.75
CA LEU A 168 6.85 -12.84 12.97
C LEU A 168 8.00 -11.83 13.03
N CYS A 169 7.86 -10.65 12.43
CA CYS A 169 8.88 -9.61 12.50
C CYS A 169 8.83 -8.85 13.85
N PRO A 170 9.98 -8.60 14.50
CA PRO A 170 10.03 -7.80 15.71
C PRO A 170 9.64 -6.35 15.42
N GLU A 171 9.06 -5.68 16.40
CA GLU A 171 8.79 -4.24 16.28
C GLU A 171 10.11 -3.45 16.30
N SER A 172 10.12 -2.26 15.71
CA SER A 172 11.35 -1.44 15.59
C SER A 172 11.99 -1.22 16.97
N PRO A 173 13.25 -1.65 17.19
CA PRO A 173 13.93 -1.50 18.47
C PRO A 173 14.06 -0.04 18.90
N LYS A 174 14.26 0.87 17.95
CA LYS A 174 14.31 2.32 18.21
C LYS A 174 12.98 2.90 18.67
N TYR A 175 11.86 2.42 18.12
CA TYR A 175 10.53 2.84 18.58
C TYR A 175 10.23 2.31 19.99
N LEU A 176 10.64 1.07 20.30
CA LEU A 176 10.49 0.48 21.63
C LEU A 176 11.33 1.20 22.69
N LEU A 177 12.56 1.61 22.36
CA LEU A 177 13.45 2.40 23.24
C LEU A 177 12.96 3.83 23.42
N LEU A 178 12.86 4.60 22.32
CA LEU A 178 12.68 6.06 22.39
C LEU A 178 11.23 6.50 22.62
N CYS A 179 10.24 5.77 22.11
CA CYS A 179 8.83 6.17 22.21
C CYS A 179 8.05 5.44 23.31
N LYS A 180 8.44 4.21 23.68
CA LYS A 180 7.73 3.42 24.71
C LYS A 180 8.52 3.23 26.01
N GLY A 181 9.81 3.54 26.05
CA GLY A 181 10.65 3.34 27.25
C GLY A 181 10.71 1.88 27.70
N LYS A 182 10.58 0.93 26.76
CA LYS A 182 10.57 -0.51 27.03
C LYS A 182 11.89 -1.14 26.62
N ASP A 183 12.91 -0.92 27.43
CA ASP A 183 14.29 -1.36 27.18
C ASP A 183 14.40 -2.87 26.97
N VAL A 184 13.62 -3.66 27.73
CA VAL A 184 13.63 -5.13 27.67
C VAL A 184 13.08 -5.67 26.34
N ASP A 185 12.01 -5.05 25.80
CA ASP A 185 11.41 -5.48 24.53
C ASP A 185 12.27 -5.06 23.34
N ALA A 186 12.95 -3.91 23.44
CA ALA A 186 13.91 -3.47 22.44
C ALA A 186 15.18 -4.33 22.42
N GLN A 187 15.70 -4.70 23.59
CA GLN A 187 16.85 -5.59 23.71
C GLN A 187 16.51 -6.97 23.12
N ARG A 188 15.31 -7.52 23.37
CA ARG A 188 14.84 -8.76 22.72
C ARG A 188 14.75 -8.65 21.20
N ALA A 189 14.22 -7.53 20.69
CA ALA A 189 14.14 -7.29 19.26
C ALA A 189 15.53 -7.20 18.61
N LEU A 190 16.48 -6.52 19.27
CA LEU A 190 17.87 -6.40 18.84
C LEU A 190 18.63 -7.75 18.89
N THR A 191 18.47 -8.53 19.96
CA THR A 191 19.08 -9.85 20.09
C THR A 191 18.53 -10.82 19.05
N TRP A 192 17.23 -10.77 18.74
CA TRP A 192 16.64 -11.58 17.66
C TRP A 192 17.17 -11.19 16.27
N LEU A 193 17.39 -9.89 16.04
CA LEU A 193 17.78 -9.36 14.75
C LEU A 193 19.28 -9.47 14.45
N ARG A 194 20.13 -9.45 15.49
CA ARG A 194 21.59 -9.50 15.39
C ARG A 194 22.17 -10.87 15.76
N SER A 195 21.41 -11.75 16.42
CA SER A 195 21.89 -13.03 16.97
C SER A 195 23.19 -12.92 17.79
N SER A 196 23.47 -11.74 18.36
CA SER A 196 24.65 -11.43 19.17
C SER A 196 24.23 -10.80 20.50
N SER A 197 24.99 -11.10 21.55
CA SER A 197 24.73 -10.64 22.93
C SER A 197 25.27 -9.22 23.19
N ASP A 198 26.15 -8.71 22.34
CA ASP A 198 26.69 -7.33 22.38
C ASP A 198 25.77 -6.37 21.62
N VAL A 199 24.59 -6.12 22.16
CA VAL A 199 23.64 -5.10 21.64
C VAL A 199 23.61 -3.83 22.49
N TYR A 200 24.44 -3.75 23.53
CA TYR A 200 24.56 -2.57 24.40
C TYR A 200 25.13 -1.34 23.68
N GLU A 201 26.03 -1.50 22.70
CA GLU A 201 26.57 -0.38 21.91
C GLU A 201 25.53 0.28 20.97
N GLU A 202 24.46 -0.43 20.58
CA GLU A 202 23.36 0.14 19.76
C GLU A 202 22.19 0.65 20.62
N MET A 203 22.27 0.55 21.96
CA MET A 203 21.25 1.03 22.91
C MET A 203 21.54 2.44 23.48
N GLU A 204 22.75 2.98 23.34
CA GLU A 204 23.08 4.40 23.60
C GLU A 204 22.66 5.33 22.45
#